data_AF-A0A2G6ESK7-F1
#
_entry.id   AF-A0A2G6ESK7-F1
#
_cell.length_a   1.000
_cell.length_b   1.000
_cell.length_c   1.000
_cell.angle_alpha   90.00
_cell.angle_beta   90.00
_cell.angle_gamma   90.00
#
_symmetry.space_group_name_H-M   'P 1'
#
loop_
_entity.id
_entity.type
_entity.pdbx_description
1 polymer ?
#
loop_
_entity_poly.entity_id
_entity_poly.type
_entity_poly.pdbx_seq_one_letter_code
_entity_poly.pdbx_strand_id
1 'polypeptide(L)'
;MDDHKLSLKIFMFVLLLLVQLCPVCSGKTEHVYATGTTMEIDRCASAWLIKRYVDKAAVFKFFPDDAIIKTGIAFDTPYSRLCRTHSRSTFEVIMERYNISGKRLNRIAKFIHAYEINFWNKSHGAQSDPMAEDLKQIIQNHPEPEACLSHCFSYLDKIMKKSDNHEGNEL
;
A
#
# COMPACT_ATOMS: atom_id res chain seq x y z
N MET A 1 -26.19 -60.03 9.11
CA MET A 1 -25.03 -59.22 9.54
C MET A 1 -24.65 -58.37 8.34
N ASP A 2 -24.67 -57.04 8.50
CA ASP A 2 -24.10 -56.02 7.60
C ASP A 2 -25.03 -55.10 6.75
N ASP A 3 -26.35 -55.10 6.93
CA ASP A 3 -27.21 -54.07 6.28
C ASP A 3 -26.97 -52.66 6.85
N HIS A 4 -26.78 -52.56 8.17
CA HIS A 4 -26.46 -51.29 8.83
C HIS A 4 -25.10 -50.72 8.41
N LYS A 5 -24.11 -51.58 8.12
CA LYS A 5 -22.79 -51.13 7.65
C LYS A 5 -22.83 -50.67 6.21
N LEU A 6 -23.66 -51.30 5.37
CA LEU A 6 -23.85 -50.92 3.97
C LEU A 6 -24.60 -49.58 3.88
N SER A 7 -25.66 -49.40 4.68
CA SER A 7 -26.41 -48.15 4.79
C SER A 7 -25.52 -46.98 5.25
N LEU A 8 -24.67 -47.20 6.26
CA LEU A 8 -23.74 -46.18 6.76
C LEU A 8 -22.68 -45.81 5.71
N LYS A 9 -22.16 -46.77 4.95
CA LYS A 9 -21.20 -46.52 3.86
C LYS A 9 -21.83 -45.76 2.70
N ILE A 10 -23.05 -46.11 2.31
CA ILE A 10 -23.79 -45.39 1.26
C ILE A 10 -24.08 -43.95 1.72
N PHE A 11 -24.52 -43.78 2.97
CA PHE A 11 -24.74 -42.45 3.55
C PHE A 11 -23.44 -41.62 3.57
N MET A 12 -22.32 -42.21 3.97
CA MET A 12 -21.02 -41.53 3.97
C MET A 12 -20.57 -41.16 2.54
N PHE A 13 -20.82 -42.02 1.56
CA PHE A 13 -20.44 -41.77 0.17
C PHE A 13 -21.29 -40.68 -0.48
N VAL A 14 -22.60 -40.67 -0.20
CA VAL A 14 -23.52 -39.60 -0.61
C VAL A 14 -23.16 -38.27 0.07
N LEU A 15 -22.81 -38.30 1.37
CA LEU A 15 -22.36 -37.11 2.08
C LEU A 15 -21.05 -36.55 1.48
N LEU A 16 -20.10 -37.42 1.11
CA LEU A 16 -18.85 -37.01 0.46
C LEU A 16 -19.09 -36.40 -0.93
N LEU A 17 -20.02 -36.97 -1.71
CA LEU A 17 -20.40 -36.46 -3.04
C LEU A 17 -21.10 -35.10 -2.95
N LEU A 18 -21.91 -34.86 -1.92
CA LEU A 18 -22.57 -33.56 -1.71
C LEU A 18 -21.60 -32.44 -1.31
N VAL A 19 -20.49 -32.76 -0.62
CA VAL A 19 -19.44 -31.80 -0.26
C VAL A 19 -18.66 -31.30 -1.49
N GLN A 20 -18.58 -32.09 -2.57
CA GLN A 20 -17.84 -31.72 -3.78
C GLN A 20 -18.62 -30.81 -4.75
N LEU A 21 -19.92 -30.61 -4.54
CA LEU A 21 -20.77 -29.75 -5.36
C LEU A 21 -20.88 -28.32 -4.82
N CYS A 22 -20.22 -27.99 -3.71
CA CYS A 22 -20.04 -26.60 -3.32
C CYS A 22 -18.97 -25.97 -4.22
N PRO A 23 -19.32 -25.04 -5.15
CA PRO A 23 -18.29 -24.20 -5.72
C PRO A 23 -17.65 -23.45 -4.55
N VAL A 24 -16.36 -23.70 -4.30
CA VAL A 24 -15.55 -22.78 -3.52
C VAL A 24 -15.59 -21.47 -4.30
N CYS A 25 -16.53 -20.60 -3.94
CA CYS A 25 -16.52 -19.22 -4.36
C CYS A 25 -15.27 -18.61 -3.74
N SER A 26 -14.17 -18.64 -4.49
CA SER A 26 -12.96 -17.88 -4.21
C SER A 26 -13.28 -16.40 -4.39
N GLY A 27 -14.10 -15.85 -3.50
CA GLY A 27 -14.29 -14.41 -3.39
C GLY A 27 -12.94 -13.80 -3.07
N LYS A 28 -12.38 -13.02 -4.00
CA LYS A 28 -11.21 -12.19 -3.70
C LYS A 28 -11.62 -11.29 -2.53
N THR A 29 -11.08 -11.55 -1.34
CA THR A 29 -11.25 -10.65 -0.21
C THR A 29 -10.42 -9.41 -0.50
N GLU A 30 -11.04 -8.36 -1.04
CA GLU A 30 -10.40 -7.06 -1.14
C GLU A 30 -10.08 -6.57 0.28
N HIS A 31 -8.81 -6.31 0.56
CA HIS A 31 -8.38 -5.78 1.84
C HIS A 31 -8.41 -4.25 1.77
N VAL A 32 -9.35 -3.64 2.51
CA VAL A 32 -9.54 -2.19 2.50
C VAL A 32 -8.45 -1.52 3.33
N TYR A 33 -7.76 -0.54 2.73
CA TYR A 33 -6.87 0.41 3.38
C TYR A 33 -7.51 1.79 3.34
N ALA A 34 -7.43 2.53 4.43
CA ALA A 34 -8.16 3.77 4.60
C ALA A 34 -7.24 4.92 4.98
N THR A 35 -7.43 6.08 4.35
CA THR A 35 -6.65 7.30 4.63
C THR A 35 -7.50 8.55 4.42
N GLY A 36 -6.92 9.73 4.63
CA GLY A 36 -7.60 11.01 4.48
C GLY A 36 -7.71 11.46 3.01
N THR A 37 -8.56 12.44 2.73
CA THR A 37 -8.81 12.98 1.38
C THR A 37 -7.71 13.91 0.89
N THR A 38 -6.97 14.60 1.77
CA THR A 38 -5.90 15.49 1.34
C THR A 38 -4.69 14.68 0.89
N MET A 39 -4.35 14.74 -0.40
CA MET A 39 -3.24 13.95 -0.94
C MET A 39 -1.90 14.67 -0.71
N GLU A 40 -0.99 14.00 0.00
CA GLU A 40 0.38 14.46 0.27
C GLU A 40 1.40 13.47 -0.28
N ILE A 41 2.67 13.90 -0.39
CA ILE A 41 3.74 13.05 -0.95
C ILE A 41 3.89 11.75 -0.15
N ASP A 42 3.98 11.83 1.18
CA ASP A 42 4.07 10.64 2.04
C ASP A 42 2.87 9.71 1.87
N ARG A 43 1.65 10.28 1.83
CA ARG A 43 0.40 9.52 1.69
C ARG A 43 0.36 8.74 0.39
N CYS A 44 0.67 9.41 -0.73
CA CYS A 44 0.74 8.81 -2.05
C CYS A 44 1.80 7.69 -2.10
N ALA A 45 3.00 7.96 -1.59
CA ALA A 45 4.08 6.98 -1.59
C ALA A 45 3.80 5.79 -0.67
N SER A 46 3.17 6.02 0.47
CA SER A 46 2.77 5.01 1.44
C SER A 46 1.70 4.07 0.85
N ALA A 47 0.70 4.63 0.18
CA ALA A 47 -0.29 3.84 -0.55
C ALA A 47 0.38 2.99 -1.67
N TRP A 48 1.36 3.56 -2.38
CA TRP A 48 2.11 2.85 -3.40
C TRP A 48 2.90 1.68 -2.80
N LEU A 49 3.61 1.92 -1.70
CA LEU A 49 4.37 0.91 -0.97
C LEU A 49 3.47 -0.23 -0.49
N ILE A 50 2.32 0.10 0.08
CA ILE A 50 1.30 -0.88 0.49
C ILE A 50 0.91 -1.73 -0.71
N LYS A 51 0.48 -1.12 -1.81
CA LYS A 51 -0.04 -1.85 -2.98
C LYS A 51 1.00 -2.75 -3.65
N ARG A 52 2.28 -2.38 -3.61
CA ARG A 52 3.35 -3.12 -4.32
C ARG A 52 4.05 -4.16 -3.44
N TYR A 53 4.22 -3.89 -2.15
CA TYR A 53 5.09 -4.69 -1.28
C TYR A 53 4.37 -5.31 -0.07
N VAL A 54 3.26 -4.72 0.39
CA VAL A 54 2.51 -5.24 1.55
C VAL A 54 1.34 -6.10 1.10
N ASP A 55 0.49 -5.54 0.25
CA ASP A 55 -0.79 -6.14 -0.11
C ASP A 55 -1.20 -5.78 -1.54
N LYS A 56 -1.03 -6.75 -2.44
CA LYS A 56 -1.38 -6.60 -3.86
C LYS A 56 -2.90 -6.50 -4.07
N ALA A 57 -3.71 -6.98 -3.14
CA ALA A 57 -5.17 -6.91 -3.17
C ALA A 57 -5.71 -5.65 -2.48
N ALA A 58 -4.84 -4.75 -2.00
CA ALA A 58 -5.26 -3.51 -1.34
C ALA A 58 -6.20 -2.67 -2.20
N VAL A 59 -7.30 -2.23 -1.60
CA VAL A 59 -8.23 -1.23 -2.14
C VAL A 59 -8.25 -0.04 -1.21
N PHE A 60 -8.07 1.16 -1.76
CA PHE A 60 -7.99 2.40 -0.98
C PHE A 60 -9.35 3.05 -0.85
N LYS A 61 -9.71 3.46 0.36
CA LYS A 61 -10.88 4.30 0.65
C LYS A 61 -10.44 5.58 1.35
N PHE A 62 -11.07 6.67 0.97
CA PHE A 62 -10.73 8.00 1.48
C PHE A 62 -11.84 8.52 2.37
N PHE A 63 -11.45 9.16 3.45
CA PHE A 63 -12.34 9.77 4.43
C PHE A 63 -11.92 11.23 4.66
N PRO A 64 -12.80 12.11 5.14
CA PRO A 64 -12.38 13.43 5.59
C PRO A 64 -11.19 13.32 6.57
N ASP A 65 -10.22 14.22 6.49
CA ASP A 65 -8.97 14.12 7.26
C ASP A 65 -9.15 14.14 8.78
N ASP A 66 -10.28 14.67 9.26
CA ASP A 66 -10.69 14.72 10.67
C ASP A 66 -11.58 13.54 11.09
N ALA A 67 -11.93 12.65 10.17
CA ALA A 67 -12.83 11.54 10.44
C ALA A 67 -12.13 10.39 11.19
N ILE A 68 -12.88 9.77 12.11
CA ILE A 68 -12.46 8.51 12.73
C ILE A 68 -12.73 7.37 11.76
N ILE A 69 -11.67 6.75 11.25
CA ILE A 69 -11.75 5.57 10.38
C ILE A 69 -12.19 4.35 11.20
N LYS A 70 -13.37 3.80 10.88
CA LYS A 70 -13.95 2.62 11.55
C LYS A 70 -13.84 1.32 10.75
N THR A 71 -13.43 1.40 9.48
CA THR A 71 -13.38 0.25 8.56
C THR A 71 -12.09 0.25 7.75
N GLY A 72 -11.49 -0.93 7.62
CA GLY A 72 -10.22 -1.10 6.91
C GLY A 72 -8.99 -0.81 7.77
N ILE A 73 -7.82 -0.99 7.17
CA ILE A 73 -6.53 -0.70 7.81
C ILE A 73 -6.21 0.78 7.58
N ALA A 74 -6.36 1.58 8.63
CA ALA A 74 -6.03 2.99 8.59
C ALA A 74 -4.50 3.19 8.43
N PHE A 75 -4.11 4.15 7.60
CA PHE A 75 -2.74 4.64 7.49
C PHE A 75 -2.73 6.15 7.24
N ASP A 76 -1.63 6.79 7.60
CA ASP A 76 -1.38 8.23 7.44
C ASP A 76 -2.50 9.13 7.98
N THR A 77 -3.15 8.69 9.04
CA THR A 77 -4.27 9.38 9.70
C THR A 77 -4.06 9.41 11.21
N PRO A 78 -4.69 10.35 11.94
CA PRO A 78 -4.61 10.40 13.39
C PRO A 78 -4.93 9.03 14.02
N TYR A 79 -4.13 8.62 15.00
CA TYR A 79 -4.28 7.36 15.74
C TYR A 79 -4.12 6.07 14.92
N SER A 80 -3.84 6.15 13.62
CA SER A 80 -3.57 4.95 12.83
C SER A 80 -2.23 4.30 13.23
N ARG A 81 -2.16 2.97 13.12
CA ARG A 81 -0.95 2.19 13.46
C ARG A 81 0.18 2.34 12.43
N LEU A 82 -0.16 2.84 11.26
CA LEU A 82 0.73 3.11 10.12
C LEU A 82 0.73 4.62 9.89
N CYS A 83 1.26 5.39 10.84
CA CYS A 83 1.31 6.84 10.77
C CYS A 83 2.72 7.36 11.00
N ARG A 84 2.98 8.56 10.48
CA ARG A 84 4.15 9.36 10.77
C ARG A 84 4.38 9.51 12.27
N THR A 85 5.65 9.49 12.67
CA THR A 85 6.11 9.76 14.04
C THR A 85 6.96 11.04 14.05
N HIS A 86 7.53 11.40 15.20
CA HIS A 86 8.40 12.58 15.29
C HIS A 86 9.70 12.45 14.46
N SER A 87 10.13 11.24 14.11
CA SER A 87 11.40 11.00 13.42
C SER A 87 11.29 10.08 12.21
N ARG A 88 10.08 9.66 11.83
CA ARG A 88 9.87 8.75 10.69
C ARG A 88 8.61 9.14 9.95
N SER A 89 8.70 9.18 8.62
CA SER A 89 7.53 9.33 7.74
C SER A 89 6.62 8.09 7.85
N THR A 90 5.37 8.20 7.40
CA THR A 90 4.46 7.06 7.30
C THR A 90 5.07 5.96 6.42
N PHE A 91 5.72 6.34 5.31
CA PHE A 91 6.43 5.42 4.43
C PHE A 91 7.50 4.59 5.18
N GLU A 92 8.32 5.25 6.00
CA GLU A 92 9.36 4.58 6.79
C GLU A 92 8.76 3.65 7.86
N VAL A 93 7.67 4.07 8.51
CA VAL A 93 6.96 3.24 9.49
C VAL A 93 6.39 1.97 8.84
N ILE A 94 5.85 2.08 7.63
CA ILE A 94 5.37 0.92 6.86
C ILE A 94 6.56 0.00 6.51
N MET A 95 7.67 0.55 6.01
CA MET A 95 8.85 -0.26 5.69
C MET A 95 9.35 -1.06 6.89
N GLU A 96 9.51 -0.40 8.04
CA GLU A 96 9.96 -1.05 9.28
C GLU A 96 8.99 -2.13 9.73
N ARG A 97 7.69 -1.82 9.80
CA ARG A 97 6.67 -2.73 10.33
C ARG A 97 6.51 -4.00 9.50
N TYR A 98 6.70 -3.90 8.19
CA TYR A 98 6.61 -5.03 7.27
C TYR A 98 7.98 -5.60 6.86
N ASN A 99 9.07 -5.17 7.51
CA ASN A 99 10.44 -5.59 7.23
C ASN A 99 10.83 -5.47 5.74
N ILE A 100 10.38 -4.39 5.10
CA ILE A 100 10.66 -4.09 3.69
C ILE A 100 11.96 -3.29 3.62
N SER A 101 12.87 -3.73 2.76
CA SER A 101 14.12 -3.01 2.51
C SER A 101 14.56 -3.16 1.05
N GLY A 102 15.39 -2.22 0.59
CA GLY A 102 16.00 -2.28 -0.74
C GLY A 102 16.65 -0.95 -1.09
N LYS A 103 17.74 -0.97 -1.86
CA LYS A 103 18.54 0.23 -2.18
C LYS A 103 17.69 1.39 -2.72
N ARG A 104 16.74 1.09 -3.61
CA ARG A 104 15.84 2.10 -4.22
C ARG A 104 14.73 2.57 -3.29
N LEU A 105 14.11 1.63 -2.56
CA LEU A 105 13.12 1.98 -1.55
C LEU A 105 13.75 2.87 -0.47
N ASN A 106 14.98 2.59 -0.06
CA ASN A 106 15.74 3.42 0.87
C ASN A 106 16.03 4.82 0.31
N ARG A 107 16.20 4.97 -1.02
CA ARG A 107 16.34 6.29 -1.66
C ARG A 107 15.04 7.08 -1.61
N ILE A 108 13.91 6.43 -1.91
CA ILE A 108 12.57 7.03 -1.80
C ILE A 108 12.29 7.40 -0.33
N ALA A 109 12.58 6.51 0.61
CA ALA A 109 12.43 6.76 2.04
C ALA A 109 13.22 7.99 2.50
N LYS A 110 14.50 8.10 2.13
CA LYS A 110 15.35 9.27 2.43
C LYS A 110 14.78 10.56 1.86
N PHE A 111 14.27 10.52 0.63
CA PHE A 111 13.63 11.66 -0.01
C PHE A 111 12.38 12.11 0.76
N ILE A 112 11.46 11.18 1.05
CA ILE A 112 10.22 11.48 1.79
C ILE A 112 10.56 11.98 3.20
N HIS A 113 11.50 11.35 3.89
CA HIS A 113 11.96 11.77 5.21
C HIS A 113 12.49 13.22 5.20
N ALA A 114 13.31 13.57 4.20
CA ALA A 114 13.81 14.92 4.05
C ALA A 114 12.67 15.94 3.80
N TYR A 115 11.63 15.54 3.07
CA TYR A 115 10.49 16.40 2.73
C TYR A 115 9.50 16.58 3.90
N GLU A 116 9.17 15.50 4.61
CA GLU A 116 8.06 15.44 5.58
C GLU A 116 8.49 15.63 7.04
N ILE A 117 9.72 15.23 7.39
CA ILE A 117 10.25 15.33 8.77
C ILE A 117 11.18 16.54 8.90
N ASN A 118 12.08 16.74 7.94
CA ASN A 118 13.12 17.77 8.02
C ASN A 118 12.71 19.13 7.43
N PHE A 119 11.41 19.42 7.32
CA PHE A 119 10.89 20.65 6.70
C PHE A 119 11.50 21.95 7.29
N TRP A 120 11.92 21.93 8.56
CA TRP A 120 12.55 23.04 9.26
C TRP A 120 14.08 23.17 9.04
N ASN A 121 14.77 22.06 8.71
CA ASN A 121 16.19 22.07 8.36
C ASN A 121 16.36 22.30 6.85
N LYS A 122 15.97 23.49 6.39
CA LYS A 122 16.16 23.93 5.00
C LYS A 122 17.64 24.22 4.72
N SER A 123 18.45 23.19 4.53
CA SER A 123 19.45 23.29 3.46
C SER A 123 18.65 23.29 2.16
N HIS A 124 18.77 24.34 1.32
CA HIS A 124 17.95 24.62 0.13
C HIS A 124 17.76 23.45 -0.87
N GLY A 125 18.44 22.31 -0.73
CA GLY A 125 18.40 21.19 -1.66
C GLY A 125 17.14 20.33 -1.66
N ALA A 126 16.45 20.09 -0.53
CA ALA A 126 15.30 19.17 -0.49
C ALA A 126 14.05 19.71 -1.21
N GLN A 127 13.90 21.04 -1.25
CA GLN A 127 12.79 21.70 -1.94
C GLN A 127 12.98 21.76 -3.46
N SER A 128 14.21 21.52 -3.94
CA SER A 128 14.60 21.49 -5.35
C SER A 128 14.81 20.06 -5.88
N ASP A 129 14.40 19.03 -5.13
CA ASP A 129 14.45 17.65 -5.63
C ASP A 129 13.42 17.51 -6.78
N PRO A 130 13.85 17.09 -7.99
CA PRO A 130 12.93 16.91 -9.11
C PRO A 130 11.76 15.97 -8.80
N MET A 131 11.97 14.99 -7.92
CA MET A 131 10.91 14.08 -7.47
C MET A 131 9.83 14.79 -6.66
N ALA A 132 10.20 15.76 -5.82
CA ALA A 132 9.22 16.55 -5.08
C ALA A 132 8.39 17.41 -6.01
N GLU A 133 9.02 18.04 -7.00
CA GLU A 133 8.30 18.90 -7.94
C GLU A 133 7.32 18.09 -8.80
N ASP A 134 7.77 16.98 -9.38
CA ASP A 134 6.92 16.10 -10.18
C ASP A 134 5.73 15.57 -9.37
N LEU A 135 5.95 15.10 -8.14
CA LEU A 135 4.87 14.58 -7.29
C LEU A 135 3.90 15.68 -6.85
N LYS A 136 4.39 16.88 -6.50
CA LYS A 136 3.52 18.03 -6.20
C LYS A 136 2.66 18.39 -7.39
N GLN A 137 3.25 18.46 -8.58
CA GLN A 137 2.53 18.79 -9.80
C GLN A 137 1.44 17.74 -10.09
N ILE A 138 1.75 16.45 -9.92
CA ILE A 138 0.76 15.37 -10.02
C ILE A 138 -0.39 15.59 -9.01
N ILE A 139 -0.06 15.84 -7.73
CA ILE A 139 -1.06 16.05 -6.68
C ILE A 139 -1.96 17.26 -7.00
N GLN A 140 -1.38 18.37 -7.44
CA GLN A 140 -2.11 19.59 -7.78
C GLN A 140 -3.03 19.41 -9.00
N ASN A 141 -2.59 18.64 -9.99
CA ASN A 141 -3.36 18.40 -11.22
C ASN A 141 -4.48 17.37 -11.05
N HIS A 142 -4.47 16.59 -9.96
CA HIS A 142 -5.41 15.52 -9.71
C HIS A 142 -5.99 15.64 -8.29
N PRO A 143 -6.97 16.53 -8.06
CA PRO A 143 -7.55 16.76 -6.74
C PRO A 143 -8.35 15.56 -6.21
N GLU A 144 -8.86 14.70 -7.10
CA GLU A 144 -9.58 13.48 -6.73
C GLU A 144 -8.60 12.40 -6.23
N PRO A 145 -8.72 11.89 -4.98
CA PRO A 145 -7.73 11.03 -4.36
C PRO A 145 -7.40 9.74 -5.12
N GLU A 146 -8.41 9.07 -5.67
CA GLU A 146 -8.24 7.85 -6.47
C GLU A 146 -7.39 8.10 -7.72
N ALA A 147 -7.69 9.19 -8.44
CA ALA A 147 -6.95 9.56 -9.64
C ALA A 147 -5.51 9.97 -9.27
N CYS A 148 -5.36 10.77 -8.21
CA CYS A 148 -4.07 11.19 -7.68
C CYS A 148 -3.16 10.00 -7.36
N LEU A 149 -3.67 8.99 -6.64
CA LEU A 149 -2.93 7.77 -6.35
C LEU A 149 -2.52 7.03 -7.62
N SER A 150 -3.41 6.89 -8.60
CA SER A 150 -3.11 6.20 -9.86
C SER A 150 -1.94 6.87 -10.61
N HIS A 151 -1.93 8.20 -10.67
CA HIS A 151 -0.85 8.96 -11.30
C HIS A 151 0.46 8.90 -10.50
N CYS A 152 0.40 9.04 -9.17
CA CYS A 152 1.57 8.89 -8.31
C CYS A 152 2.17 7.49 -8.40
N PHE A 153 1.34 6.44 -8.46
CA PHE A 153 1.79 5.06 -8.59
C PHE A 153 2.53 4.85 -9.90
N SER A 154 1.98 5.37 -10.99
CA SER A 154 2.59 5.29 -12.32
C SER A 154 3.96 5.98 -12.34
N TYR A 155 4.07 7.14 -11.69
CA TYR A 155 5.32 7.87 -11.55
C TYR A 155 6.37 7.12 -10.73
N LEU A 156 6.00 6.61 -9.56
CA LEU A 156 6.90 5.84 -8.68
C LEU A 156 7.34 4.53 -9.34
N ASP A 157 6.44 3.82 -10.01
CA ASP A 157 6.77 2.61 -10.79
C ASP A 157 7.80 2.94 -11.89
N LYS A 158 7.70 4.10 -12.55
CA LYS A 158 8.66 4.56 -13.56
C LYS A 158 10.04 4.83 -12.96
N ILE A 159 10.11 5.49 -11.80
CA ILE A 159 11.39 5.73 -11.10
C ILE A 159 12.05 4.42 -10.70
N MET A 160 11.25 3.48 -10.18
CA MET A 160 11.74 2.17 -9.76
C MET A 160 12.36 1.37 -10.92
N LYS A 161 11.83 1.49 -12.14
CA LYS A 161 12.35 0.85 -13.35
C LYS A 161 13.53 1.60 -14.00
N LYS A 162 13.50 2.93 -14.03
CA LYS A 162 14.51 3.75 -14.74
C LYS A 162 15.92 3.56 -14.19
N SER A 163 16.05 3.27 -12.89
CA SER A 163 17.34 3.10 -12.23
C SER A 163 18.00 1.73 -12.48
N ASP A 164 17.31 0.76 -13.07
CA ASP A 164 17.93 -0.50 -13.54
C ASP A 164 18.87 -0.27 -14.74
N ASN A 165 18.55 0.72 -15.58
CA ASN A 165 19.26 0.93 -16.84
C ASN A 165 20.55 1.75 -16.72
N HIS A 166 20.84 2.32 -15.54
CA HIS A 166 22.05 3.13 -15.31
C HIS A 166 23.11 2.44 -14.46
N GLU A 167 22.79 1.38 -13.72
CA GLU A 167 23.77 0.59 -12.96
C GLU A 167 24.53 -0.44 -13.83
N GLY A 168 24.22 -0.51 -15.13
CA GLY A 168 24.88 -1.41 -16.10
C GLY A 168 25.95 -0.76 -17.00
N ASN A 169 26.36 0.49 -16.73
CA ASN A 169 27.30 1.23 -17.61
C ASN A 169 28.50 1.86 -16.88
N GLU A 170 28.84 1.34 -15.70
CA GLU A 170 30.10 1.62 -15.00
C GLU A 170 30.78 0.29 -14.63
N LEU A 171 31.36 -0.38 -15.64
CA LEU A 171 32.48 -1.32 -15.50
C LEU A 171 33.35 -1.23 -16.76
#